data_AF-A0A959AT44-F1
#
_entry.id   AF-A0A959AT44-F1
#
_cell.length_a   1.000
_cell.length_b   1.000
_cell.length_c   1.000
_cell.angle_alpha   90.00
_cell.angle_beta   90.00
_cell.angle_gamma   90.00
#
_symmetry.space_group_name_H-M   'P 1'
#
loop_
_entity.id
_entity.type
_entity.pdbx_description
1 polymer ?
#
loop_
_entity_poly.entity_id
_entity_poly.type
_entity_poly.pdbx_seq_one_letter_code
_entity_poly.pdbx_strand_id
1 'polypeptide(L)'
;MKKHIFSMLLLWLPALLAAQDILFLKDGRWIEAKVLEIQPEVVKYKLFDFQDGPLYTVYKSEVRKIQYENGRVEWFVPQEERAVAPPPETVPPPAKEPAPVVRPEAPKPPPAEPVPERQPSVSPEPAPPPIAEPAFHSQLFIGITAGINAATGIYDYRGATEPPAFSILAAPTLGASLDWRISPRFSLQSGLFYRGKGDRIDIGEWISSIESGLSNEGFASSYTEAEGHIQTYVGYLECPIYPVLNLSAGFQLGAGPYLAIGLHGKEKSKYKTSYFVEGNLLGREEVNDSRKIQFADVIALEDNSTTRYFRRIDYGVVGYLGIRTRKMTVAWTVSYGLQQWEPELKLFASQKAPTETRHLSGAMLLTYYFEL
;
A
#
# COMPACT_ATOMS: atom_id res chain seq x y z
N MET A 1 8.97 -16.48 31.02
CA MET A 1 8.66 -15.03 30.94
C MET A 1 8.80 -14.44 29.53
N LYS A 2 9.83 -14.76 28.73
CA LYS A 2 10.01 -14.23 27.35
C LYS A 2 8.97 -14.67 26.30
N LYS A 3 8.30 -15.82 26.50
CA LYS A 3 7.29 -16.38 25.58
C LYS A 3 5.95 -15.63 25.60
N HIS A 4 5.65 -14.96 26.70
CA HIS A 4 4.36 -14.29 26.92
C HIS A 4 4.40 -12.81 26.51
N ILE A 5 5.59 -12.20 26.39
CA ILE A 5 5.75 -10.81 25.92
C ILE A 5 5.38 -10.71 24.43
N PHE A 6 5.76 -11.69 23.62
CA PHE A 6 5.42 -11.73 22.19
C PHE A 6 3.92 -11.99 21.95
N SER A 7 3.29 -12.81 22.81
CA SER A 7 1.84 -13.04 22.77
C SER A 7 1.03 -11.82 23.23
N MET A 8 1.57 -10.96 24.10
CA MET A 8 0.94 -9.69 24.47
C MET A 8 1.09 -8.62 23.38
N LEU A 9 2.23 -8.56 22.69
CA LEU A 9 2.47 -7.56 21.63
C LEU A 9 1.68 -7.88 20.35
N LEU A 10 1.49 -9.16 20.03
CA LEU A 10 0.70 -9.60 18.87
C LEU A 10 -0.82 -9.45 19.09
N LEU A 11 -1.27 -9.35 20.36
CA LEU A 11 -2.69 -9.14 20.71
C LEU A 11 -3.16 -7.69 20.55
N TRP A 12 -2.25 -6.73 20.35
CA TRP A 12 -2.57 -5.30 20.15
C TRP A 12 -2.55 -4.87 18.68
N LEU A 13 -2.07 -5.70 17.75
CA LEU A 13 -2.13 -5.42 16.30
C LEU A 13 -3.54 -5.19 15.73
N PRO A 14 -4.62 -5.90 16.16
CA PRO A 14 -5.94 -5.66 15.58
C PRO A 14 -6.59 -4.34 16.03
N ALA A 15 -6.07 -3.67 17.08
CA ALA A 15 -6.56 -2.35 17.49
C ALA A 15 -6.21 -1.22 16.49
N LEU A 16 -5.34 -1.50 15.51
CA LEU A 16 -4.97 -0.58 14.43
C LEU A 16 -5.76 -0.82 13.13
N LEU A 17 -6.65 -1.83 13.11
CA LEU A 17 -7.46 -2.19 11.95
C LEU A 17 -8.93 -1.79 12.08
N ALA A 18 -9.26 -0.88 13.01
CA ALA A 18 -10.59 -0.30 13.08
C ALA A 18 -10.83 0.53 11.81
N ALA A 19 -11.56 -0.04 10.86
CA ALA A 19 -12.15 0.72 9.78
C ALA A 19 -13.56 1.14 10.24
N GLN A 20 -13.98 2.36 9.94
CA GLN A 20 -15.34 2.82 10.21
C GLN A 20 -16.26 2.57 9.02
N ASP A 21 -17.57 2.58 9.26
CA ASP A 21 -18.51 2.69 8.16
C ASP A 21 -18.49 4.13 7.63
N ILE A 22 -18.60 4.29 6.32
CA ILE A 22 -18.65 5.59 5.66
C ILE A 22 -19.90 5.65 4.79
N LEU A 23 -20.80 6.58 5.10
CA LEU A 23 -21.94 6.89 4.26
C LEU A 23 -21.51 7.96 3.27
N PHE A 24 -21.52 7.65 1.99
CA PHE A 24 -21.29 8.61 0.91
C PHE A 24 -22.64 9.11 0.41
N LEU A 25 -22.86 10.43 0.49
CA LEU A 25 -24.07 11.08 0.03
C LEU A 25 -23.96 11.46 -1.46
N LYS A 26 -25.11 11.65 -2.11
CA LYS A 26 -25.18 12.03 -3.53
C LYS A 26 -24.71 13.46 -3.79
N ASP A 27 -24.78 14.33 -2.78
CA ASP A 27 -24.26 15.69 -2.84
C ASP A 27 -22.74 15.77 -2.64
N GLY A 28 -22.05 14.63 -2.55
CA GLY A 28 -20.60 14.54 -2.38
C GLY A 28 -20.11 14.63 -0.94
N ARG A 29 -20.98 14.87 0.04
CA ARG A 29 -20.61 14.78 1.46
C ARG A 29 -20.46 13.32 1.88
N TRP A 30 -19.73 13.10 2.97
CA TRP A 30 -19.68 11.80 3.62
C TRP A 30 -19.77 11.94 5.13
N ILE A 31 -20.20 10.85 5.75
CA ILE A 31 -20.38 10.78 7.18
C ILE A 31 -19.67 9.54 7.68
N GLU A 32 -18.62 9.76 8.47
CA GLU A 32 -18.00 8.70 9.25
C GLU A 32 -18.97 8.28 10.35
N ALA A 33 -19.41 7.04 10.28
CA ALA A 33 -20.49 6.59 11.10
C ALA A 33 -20.32 5.14 11.55
N LYS A 34 -21.22 4.75 12.43
CA LYS A 34 -21.57 3.35 12.66
C LYS A 34 -23.00 3.17 12.21
N VAL A 35 -23.20 2.42 11.12
CA VAL A 35 -24.53 2.12 10.60
C VAL A 35 -25.19 1.13 11.57
N LEU A 36 -26.38 1.47 12.05
CA LEU A 36 -27.12 0.65 13.00
C LEU A 36 -28.25 -0.11 12.33
N GLU A 37 -28.97 0.54 11.43
CA GLU A 37 -30.13 -0.05 10.77
C GLU A 37 -30.34 0.59 9.38
N ILE A 38 -30.65 -0.25 8.38
CA ILE A 38 -31.04 0.19 7.04
C ILE A 38 -32.51 -0.20 6.85
N GLN A 39 -33.37 0.81 6.77
CA GLN A 39 -34.79 0.66 6.49
C GLN A 39 -35.05 0.85 4.98
N PRO A 40 -36.29 0.67 4.49
CA PRO A 40 -36.60 0.87 3.06
C PRO A 40 -36.28 2.30 2.58
N GLU A 41 -36.57 3.32 3.41
CA GLU A 41 -36.44 4.73 3.03
C GLU A 41 -35.29 5.46 3.72
N VAL A 42 -34.82 4.99 4.88
CA VAL A 42 -33.84 5.69 5.71
C VAL A 42 -32.73 4.79 6.22
N VAL A 43 -31.58 5.37 6.49
CA VAL A 43 -30.44 4.77 7.18
C VAL A 43 -30.28 5.44 8.53
N LYS A 44 -30.25 4.66 9.61
CA LYS A 44 -29.99 5.14 10.96
C LYS A 44 -28.55 4.86 11.34
N TYR A 45 -27.88 5.87 11.88
CA TYR A 45 -26.46 5.78 12.18
C TYR A 45 -26.10 6.63 13.41
N LYS A 46 -24.94 6.34 14.01
CA LYS A 46 -24.26 7.20 14.98
C LYS A 46 -22.97 7.73 14.40
N LEU A 47 -22.58 8.95 14.76
CA LEU A 47 -21.29 9.51 14.35
C LEU A 47 -20.14 8.67 14.93
N PHE A 48 -19.14 8.37 14.12
CA PHE A 48 -18.05 7.49 14.52
C PHE A 48 -17.30 8.01 15.76
N ASP A 49 -17.03 9.32 15.79
CA ASP A 49 -16.36 10.03 16.88
C ASP A 49 -17.27 10.30 18.10
N PHE A 50 -18.59 10.07 17.99
CA PHE A 50 -19.56 10.34 19.05
C PHE A 50 -20.56 9.19 19.25
N GLN A 51 -20.05 8.02 19.65
CA GLN A 51 -20.85 6.80 19.86
C GLN A 51 -21.87 6.89 21.01
N ASP A 52 -21.64 7.74 22.01
CA ASP A 52 -22.62 8.01 23.08
C ASP A 52 -23.64 9.10 22.70
N GLY A 53 -23.50 9.66 21.49
CA GLY A 53 -24.36 10.71 20.95
C GLY A 53 -25.74 10.23 20.48
N PRO A 54 -26.55 11.18 19.97
CA PRO A 54 -27.90 10.89 19.50
C PRO A 54 -27.87 10.02 18.23
N LEU A 55 -29.02 9.41 17.94
CA LEU A 55 -29.23 8.64 16.72
C LEU A 55 -29.56 9.58 15.58
N TYR A 56 -28.77 9.53 14.51
CA TYR A 56 -29.00 10.32 13.30
C TYR A 56 -29.68 9.46 12.24
N THR A 57 -30.40 10.12 11.32
CA THR A 57 -31.13 9.48 10.23
C THR A 57 -30.86 10.24 8.94
N VAL A 58 -30.58 9.50 7.87
CA VAL A 58 -30.44 10.06 6.51
C VAL A 58 -31.32 9.27 5.53
N TYR A 59 -31.90 9.94 4.54
CA TYR A 59 -32.72 9.28 3.54
C TYR A 59 -31.85 8.48 2.57
N LYS A 60 -32.26 7.26 2.21
CA LYS A 60 -31.54 6.44 1.22
C LYS A 60 -31.51 7.07 -0.15
N SER A 61 -32.47 7.94 -0.47
CA SER A 61 -32.46 8.75 -1.69
C SER A 61 -31.28 9.72 -1.73
N GLU A 62 -30.75 10.14 -0.59
CA GLU A 62 -29.59 11.03 -0.45
C GLU A 62 -28.27 10.27 -0.33
N VAL A 63 -28.30 8.96 -0.10
CA VAL A 63 -27.11 8.11 -0.01
C VAL A 63 -26.74 7.59 -1.40
N ARG A 64 -25.47 7.72 -1.78
CA ARG A 64 -24.87 7.18 -3.00
C ARG A 64 -24.37 5.75 -2.78
N LYS A 65 -23.55 5.55 -1.75
CA LYS A 65 -23.05 4.24 -1.32
C LYS A 65 -22.78 4.22 0.19
N ILE A 66 -22.81 3.04 0.77
CA ILE A 66 -22.28 2.77 2.11
C ILE A 66 -21.07 1.87 1.94
N GLN A 67 -19.94 2.26 2.54
CA GLN A 67 -18.77 1.42 2.68
C GLN A 67 -18.67 0.98 4.14
N TYR A 68 -18.79 -0.31 4.40
CA TYR A 68 -18.75 -0.84 5.75
C TYR A 68 -17.33 -1.07 6.24
N GLU A 69 -17.13 -1.16 7.55
CA GLU A 69 -15.86 -1.50 8.22
C GLU A 69 -15.16 -2.71 7.61
N ASN A 70 -15.92 -3.73 7.19
CA ASN A 70 -15.38 -4.96 6.59
C ASN A 70 -15.02 -4.83 5.10
N GLY A 71 -15.09 -3.63 4.53
CA GLY A 71 -14.81 -3.36 3.11
C GLY A 71 -15.97 -3.68 2.16
N ARG A 72 -17.11 -4.17 2.64
CA ARG A 72 -18.31 -4.35 1.81
C ARG A 72 -18.82 -2.98 1.34
N VAL A 73 -19.25 -2.90 0.09
CA VAL A 73 -19.86 -1.68 -0.46
C VAL A 73 -21.28 -1.98 -0.91
N GLU A 74 -22.22 -1.13 -0.52
CA GLU A 74 -23.62 -1.21 -0.93
C GLU A 74 -24.03 0.09 -1.62
N TRP A 75 -24.49 -0.01 -2.87
CA TRP A 75 -24.81 1.11 -3.74
C TRP A 75 -26.31 1.38 -3.77
N PHE A 76 -26.70 2.65 -3.66
CA PHE A 76 -28.10 3.10 -3.64
C PHE A 76 -28.48 3.93 -4.88
N VAL A 77 -27.63 3.90 -5.92
CA VAL A 77 -27.85 4.51 -7.25
C VAL A 77 -28.19 3.46 -8.32
N PRO A 78 -28.95 3.78 -9.39
CA PRO A 78 -29.25 2.87 -10.50
C PRO A 78 -28.00 2.29 -11.17
N GLN A 79 -28.13 1.11 -11.78
CA GLN A 79 -27.00 0.37 -12.35
C GLN A 79 -26.31 1.09 -13.53
N GLU A 80 -27.02 1.96 -14.24
CA GLU A 80 -26.48 2.74 -15.36
C GLU A 80 -25.43 3.78 -14.91
N GLU A 81 -25.62 4.41 -13.74
CA GLU A 81 -24.60 5.26 -13.08
C GLU A 81 -23.40 4.45 -12.53
N ARG A 82 -23.52 3.12 -12.42
CA ARG A 82 -22.43 2.23 -11.98
C ARG A 82 -21.54 1.77 -13.14
N ALA A 83 -22.00 1.91 -14.38
CA ALA A 83 -21.37 1.33 -15.58
C ALA A 83 -20.28 2.21 -16.23
N VAL A 84 -19.92 3.36 -15.65
CA VAL A 84 -18.82 4.22 -16.13
C VAL A 84 -17.45 3.79 -15.55
N ALA A 85 -17.40 2.79 -14.66
CA ALA A 85 -16.17 2.12 -14.26
C ALA A 85 -15.84 0.98 -15.24
N PRO A 86 -14.56 0.77 -15.64
CA PRO A 86 -14.21 -0.28 -16.60
C PRO A 86 -14.67 -1.66 -16.11
N PRO A 87 -15.08 -2.57 -17.01
CA PRO A 87 -15.60 -3.87 -16.62
C PRO A 87 -14.57 -4.62 -15.78
N PRO A 88 -14.97 -5.34 -14.71
CA PRO A 88 -14.09 -6.33 -14.12
C PRO A 88 -13.75 -7.34 -15.21
N GLU A 89 -12.45 -7.49 -15.50
CA GLU A 89 -11.95 -8.57 -16.34
C GLU A 89 -12.62 -9.87 -15.88
N THR A 90 -13.27 -10.53 -16.82
CA THR A 90 -13.90 -11.82 -16.61
C THR A 90 -12.85 -12.79 -16.12
N VAL A 91 -12.82 -13.03 -14.80
CA VAL A 91 -12.12 -14.18 -14.23
C VAL A 91 -12.71 -15.41 -14.91
N PRO A 92 -11.93 -16.19 -15.68
CA PRO A 92 -12.43 -17.43 -16.24
C PRO A 92 -12.87 -18.33 -15.08
N PRO A 93 -14.00 -19.05 -15.24
CA PRO A 93 -14.51 -19.91 -14.17
C PRO A 93 -13.44 -20.90 -13.72
N PRO A 94 -13.35 -21.20 -12.41
CA PRO A 94 -12.37 -22.16 -11.92
C PRO A 94 -12.54 -23.48 -12.67
N ALA A 95 -11.46 -23.93 -13.31
CA ALA A 95 -11.40 -25.24 -13.92
C ALA A 95 -11.76 -26.29 -12.86
N LYS A 96 -12.67 -27.19 -13.23
CA LYS A 96 -13.11 -28.31 -12.39
C LYS A 96 -11.89 -28.99 -11.78
N GLU A 97 -11.90 -29.08 -10.46
CA GLU A 97 -10.98 -29.85 -9.66
C GLU A 97 -10.80 -31.25 -10.28
N PRO A 98 -9.59 -31.65 -10.68
CA PRO A 98 -9.37 -33.01 -11.14
C PRO A 98 -9.64 -33.97 -9.99
N ALA A 99 -10.46 -34.98 -10.26
CA ALA A 99 -10.80 -36.06 -9.34
C ALA A 99 -9.55 -36.64 -8.65
N PRO A 100 -9.66 -37.12 -7.41
CA PRO A 100 -8.53 -37.70 -6.69
C PRO A 100 -7.93 -38.85 -7.51
N VAL A 101 -6.66 -38.71 -7.87
CA VAL A 101 -5.88 -39.80 -8.45
C VAL A 101 -5.85 -40.94 -7.43
N VAL A 102 -6.52 -42.03 -7.75
CA VAL A 102 -6.41 -43.31 -7.05
C VAL A 102 -4.93 -43.70 -7.10
N ARG A 103 -4.29 -43.65 -5.93
CA ARG A 103 -2.96 -44.23 -5.72
C ARG A 103 -3.07 -45.74 -5.99
N PRO A 104 -2.22 -46.36 -6.84
CA PRO A 104 -2.22 -47.81 -6.98
C PRO A 104 -1.93 -48.46 -5.62
N GLU A 105 -2.70 -49.48 -5.27
CA GLU A 105 -2.42 -50.34 -4.12
C GLU A 105 -0.99 -50.89 -4.24
N ALA A 106 -0.26 -50.82 -3.12
CA ALA A 106 1.03 -51.48 -2.98
C ALA A 106 0.88 -52.99 -3.19
N PRO A 107 1.83 -53.67 -3.87
CA PRO A 107 1.78 -55.11 -4.01
C PRO A 107 1.89 -55.79 -2.63
N LYS A 108 1.03 -56.79 -2.42
CA LYS A 108 0.98 -57.67 -1.25
C LYS A 108 2.38 -58.26 -0.97
N PRO A 109 2.83 -58.35 0.30
CA PRO A 109 4.10 -58.99 0.62
C PRO A 109 4.03 -60.49 0.32
N PRO A 110 5.13 -61.12 -0.15
CA PRO A 110 5.22 -62.56 -0.35
C PRO A 110 5.17 -63.33 1.00
N PRO A 111 4.85 -64.64 0.97
CA PRO A 111 4.67 -65.45 2.18
C PRO A 111 5.96 -65.55 3.01
N ALA A 112 5.78 -65.66 4.32
CA ALA A 112 6.85 -65.75 5.31
C ALA A 112 7.83 -66.92 5.02
N GLU A 113 9.12 -66.60 4.95
CA GLU A 113 10.19 -67.58 5.09
C GLU A 113 10.27 -68.10 6.53
N PRO A 114 10.71 -69.36 6.74
CA PRO A 114 10.77 -69.96 8.06
C PRO A 114 11.85 -69.28 8.93
N VAL A 115 11.47 -69.05 10.18
CA VAL A 115 12.28 -68.51 11.28
C VAL A 115 13.56 -69.33 11.47
N PRO A 116 14.77 -68.75 11.37
CA PRO A 116 15.98 -69.39 11.87
C PRO A 116 16.03 -69.28 13.40
N GLU A 117 16.50 -70.36 14.05
CA GLU A 117 16.68 -70.46 15.50
C GLU A 117 17.48 -69.30 16.10
N ARG A 118 17.06 -68.89 17.30
CA ARG A 118 17.74 -67.87 18.12
C ARG A 118 19.20 -68.26 18.37
N GLN A 119 20.12 -67.44 17.88
CA GLN A 119 21.45 -67.33 18.48
C GLN A 119 21.40 -66.39 19.70
N PRO A 120 22.20 -66.65 20.76
CA PRO A 120 22.13 -65.89 22.01
C PRO A 120 22.58 -64.44 21.84
N SER A 121 21.89 -63.57 22.60
CA SER A 121 22.00 -62.12 22.65
C SER A 121 23.44 -61.59 22.80
N VAL A 122 23.91 -60.84 21.82
CA VAL A 122 25.00 -59.88 22.00
C VAL A 122 24.39 -58.56 22.49
N SER A 123 24.92 -58.01 23.58
CA SER A 123 24.52 -56.72 24.17
C SER A 123 24.40 -55.63 23.10
N PRO A 124 23.39 -54.73 23.19
CA PRO A 124 23.31 -53.60 22.28
C PRO A 124 24.52 -52.69 22.49
N GLU A 125 25.26 -52.46 21.41
CA GLU A 125 26.30 -51.44 21.32
C GLU A 125 25.67 -50.08 21.72
N PRO A 126 26.33 -49.26 22.57
CA PRO A 126 25.76 -47.99 22.99
C PRO A 126 25.51 -47.11 21.77
N ALA A 127 24.30 -46.55 21.69
CA ALA A 127 23.90 -45.67 20.61
C ALA A 127 24.96 -44.56 20.43
N PRO A 128 25.38 -44.26 19.18
CA PRO A 128 26.33 -43.20 18.93
C PRO A 128 25.77 -41.90 19.54
N PRO A 129 26.62 -41.07 20.17
CA PRO A 129 26.17 -39.82 20.77
C PRO A 129 25.44 -38.99 19.72
N PRO A 130 24.35 -38.28 20.08
CA PRO A 130 23.64 -37.43 19.14
C PRO A 130 24.64 -36.50 18.48
N ILE A 131 24.70 -36.53 17.15
CA ILE A 131 25.52 -35.62 16.36
C ILE A 131 25.11 -34.21 16.79
N ALA A 132 26.00 -33.51 17.48
CA ALA A 132 25.73 -32.15 17.94
C ALA A 132 25.36 -31.32 16.71
N GLU A 133 24.16 -30.72 16.72
CA GLU A 133 23.80 -29.76 15.68
C GLU A 133 24.90 -28.68 15.63
N PRO A 134 25.42 -28.35 14.43
CA PRO A 134 26.50 -27.38 14.33
C PRO A 134 26.04 -26.07 14.98
N ALA A 135 26.83 -25.57 15.93
CA ALA A 135 26.53 -24.34 16.63
C ALA A 135 26.42 -23.19 15.61
N PHE A 136 25.24 -22.59 15.52
CA PHE A 136 25.04 -21.43 14.66
C PHE A 136 25.78 -20.23 15.27
N HIS A 137 26.68 -19.64 14.49
CA HIS A 137 27.30 -18.36 14.82
C HIS A 137 26.58 -17.23 14.08
N SER A 138 26.26 -16.15 14.79
CA SER A 138 25.68 -14.96 14.17
C SER A 138 26.61 -14.40 13.11
N GLN A 139 26.08 -14.04 11.96
CA GLN A 139 26.85 -13.54 10.82
C GLN A 139 26.32 -12.18 10.38
N LEU A 140 27.22 -11.29 9.98
CA LEU A 140 26.89 -9.97 9.45
C LEU A 140 27.24 -9.94 7.96
N PHE A 141 26.28 -9.55 7.12
CA PHE A 141 26.50 -9.36 5.70
C PHE A 141 26.27 -7.90 5.34
N ILE A 142 27.19 -7.34 4.57
CA ILE A 142 27.04 -6.01 3.97
C ILE A 142 26.89 -6.20 2.47
N GLY A 143 25.99 -5.46 1.83
CA GLY A 143 25.75 -5.57 0.40
C GLY A 143 25.50 -4.23 -0.27
N ILE A 144 25.65 -4.22 -1.58
CA ILE A 144 25.19 -3.13 -2.45
C ILE A 144 23.84 -3.52 -3.05
N THR A 145 22.93 -2.56 -3.12
CA THR A 145 21.56 -2.79 -3.60
C THR A 145 21.19 -1.77 -4.65
N ALA A 146 20.68 -2.25 -5.77
CA ALA A 146 20.11 -1.42 -6.82
C ALA A 146 18.71 -1.95 -7.18
N GLY A 147 17.84 -1.07 -7.68
CA GLY A 147 16.49 -1.46 -8.01
C GLY A 147 15.67 -0.36 -8.65
N ILE A 148 14.40 -0.68 -8.88
CA ILE A 148 13.40 0.24 -9.42
C ILE A 148 12.25 0.31 -8.42
N ASN A 149 11.82 1.52 -8.12
CA ASN A 149 10.71 1.85 -7.26
C ASN A 149 9.58 2.44 -8.10
N ALA A 150 8.37 1.92 -7.96
CA ALA A 150 7.14 2.52 -8.46
C ALA A 150 6.44 3.16 -7.26
N ALA A 151 6.23 4.48 -7.31
CA ALA A 151 5.56 5.24 -6.26
C ALA A 151 4.28 5.88 -6.77
N THR A 152 3.34 6.09 -5.86
CA THR A 152 2.12 6.85 -6.10
C THR A 152 1.74 7.62 -4.83
N GLY A 153 1.13 8.79 -5.02
CA GLY A 153 0.49 9.54 -3.95
C GLY A 153 -0.91 8.98 -3.68
N ILE A 154 -1.24 8.77 -2.42
CA ILE A 154 -2.61 8.53 -1.96
C ILE A 154 -3.12 9.86 -1.47
N TYR A 155 -4.11 10.39 -2.16
CA TYR A 155 -4.68 11.69 -1.90
C TYR A 155 -6.08 11.55 -1.34
N ASP A 156 -6.31 12.11 -0.17
CA ASP A 156 -7.65 12.32 0.39
C ASP A 156 -8.04 13.78 0.14
N TYR A 157 -9.03 14.00 -0.73
CA TYR A 157 -9.38 15.32 -1.26
C TYR A 157 -10.45 16.09 -0.47
N ARG A 158 -10.88 15.65 0.73
CA ARG A 158 -11.78 16.40 1.64
C ARG A 158 -12.95 17.18 0.99
N GLY A 159 -13.53 16.69 -0.10
CA GLY A 159 -14.69 17.28 -0.79
C GLY A 159 -14.40 17.81 -2.19
N ALA A 160 -13.14 17.79 -2.64
CA ALA A 160 -12.78 18.02 -4.05
C ALA A 160 -12.81 16.71 -4.84
N THR A 161 -13.01 16.82 -6.17
CA THR A 161 -13.10 15.67 -7.05
C THR A 161 -11.76 14.96 -7.18
N GLU A 162 -11.75 13.65 -6.88
CA GLU A 162 -10.54 12.83 -6.92
C GLU A 162 -10.00 12.72 -8.36
N PRO A 163 -8.68 12.87 -8.57
CA PRO A 163 -8.05 12.39 -9.79
C PRO A 163 -8.29 10.89 -9.91
N PRO A 164 -8.37 10.37 -11.14
CA PRO A 164 -8.58 8.97 -11.41
C PRO A 164 -7.56 8.11 -10.68
N ALA A 165 -8.03 6.92 -10.30
CA ALA A 165 -7.25 5.98 -9.53
C ALA A 165 -6.00 5.54 -10.33
N PHE A 166 -4.84 5.70 -9.69
CA PHE A 166 -3.54 5.11 -10.01
C PHE A 166 -2.57 5.96 -10.85
N SER A 167 -1.90 6.88 -10.16
CA SER A 167 -0.81 7.70 -10.70
C SER A 167 0.56 7.11 -10.31
N ILE A 168 1.22 6.37 -11.20
CA ILE A 168 2.54 5.77 -10.92
C ILE A 168 3.70 6.59 -11.49
N LEU A 169 4.73 6.75 -10.67
CA LEU A 169 6.05 7.20 -11.05
C LEU A 169 7.10 6.12 -10.79
N ALA A 170 7.81 5.70 -11.84
CA ALA A 170 8.99 4.86 -11.72
C ALA A 170 10.25 5.70 -11.41
N ALA A 171 11.03 5.28 -10.44
CA ALA A 171 12.27 5.93 -10.01
C ALA A 171 13.34 4.90 -9.60
N PRO A 172 14.63 5.19 -9.81
CA PRO A 172 15.69 4.29 -9.38
C PRO A 172 15.80 4.24 -7.85
N THR A 173 16.26 3.10 -7.34
CA THR A 173 16.67 2.90 -5.95
C THR A 173 18.11 2.42 -5.92
N LEU A 174 18.94 3.00 -5.06
CA LEU A 174 20.34 2.62 -4.90
C LEU A 174 20.74 2.75 -3.43
N GLY A 175 21.49 1.80 -2.89
CA GLY A 175 21.91 1.89 -1.50
C GLY A 175 22.85 0.79 -1.05
N ALA A 176 23.13 0.80 0.24
CA ALA A 176 23.83 -0.27 0.94
C ALA A 176 22.85 -1.01 1.84
N SER A 177 23.05 -2.33 1.97
CA SER A 177 22.21 -3.20 2.78
C SER A 177 23.04 -3.91 3.85
N LEU A 178 22.41 -4.14 4.98
CA LEU A 178 22.94 -4.84 6.14
C LEU A 178 21.99 -6.00 6.45
N ASP A 179 22.50 -7.23 6.49
CA ASP A 179 21.77 -8.39 6.99
C ASP A 179 22.52 -8.96 8.19
N TRP A 180 21.97 -8.72 9.39
CA TRP A 180 22.48 -9.34 10.61
C TRP A 180 21.70 -10.62 10.88
N ARG A 181 22.33 -11.75 10.55
CA ARG A 181 21.73 -13.07 10.76
C ARG A 181 21.97 -13.55 12.19
N ILE A 182 20.92 -13.48 13.00
CA ILE A 182 20.93 -13.81 14.43
C ILE A 182 20.66 -15.31 14.65
N SER A 183 19.90 -15.95 13.77
CA SER A 183 19.71 -17.41 13.75
C SER A 183 19.47 -17.91 12.31
N PRO A 184 19.46 -19.23 12.06
CA PRO A 184 19.15 -19.77 10.73
C PRO A 184 17.79 -19.34 10.19
N ARG A 185 16.80 -19.09 11.08
CA ARG A 185 15.45 -18.67 10.72
C ARG A 185 15.20 -17.17 10.88
N PHE A 186 16.14 -16.41 11.44
CA PHE A 186 15.90 -15.01 11.80
C PHE A 186 17.09 -14.12 11.48
N SER A 187 16.81 -13.07 10.71
CA SER A 187 17.73 -11.99 10.38
C SER A 187 17.11 -10.65 10.78
N LEU A 188 17.95 -9.70 11.16
CA LEU A 188 17.57 -8.29 11.21
C LEU A 188 18.20 -7.61 10.00
N GLN A 189 17.36 -7.16 9.07
CA GLN A 189 17.83 -6.45 7.87
C GLN A 189 17.58 -4.94 8.01
N SER A 190 18.54 -4.18 7.50
CA SER A 190 18.47 -2.73 7.38
C SER A 190 19.30 -2.25 6.20
N GLY A 191 19.32 -0.95 5.95
CA GLY A 191 20.14 -0.37 4.91
C GLY A 191 19.95 1.13 4.82
N LEU A 192 20.69 1.74 3.91
CA LEU A 192 20.57 3.15 3.59
C LEU A 192 20.40 3.26 2.08
N PHE A 193 19.23 3.75 1.65
CA PHE A 193 18.81 3.74 0.26
C PHE A 193 18.41 5.13 -0.19
N TYR A 194 18.94 5.57 -1.33
CA TYR A 194 18.26 6.59 -2.11
C TYR A 194 17.01 5.97 -2.74
N ARG A 195 15.84 6.58 -2.50
CA ARG A 195 14.55 6.17 -3.08
C ARG A 195 13.85 7.38 -3.68
N GLY A 196 13.54 7.33 -4.96
CA GLY A 196 12.65 8.30 -5.59
C GLY A 196 11.19 7.96 -5.30
N LYS A 197 10.45 8.91 -4.73
CA LYS A 197 9.01 8.87 -4.50
C LYS A 197 8.34 9.98 -5.32
N GLY A 198 7.01 9.95 -5.38
CA GLY A 198 6.21 10.90 -6.14
C GLY A 198 5.18 10.19 -6.99
N ASP A 199 4.66 10.90 -7.99
CA ASP A 199 3.58 10.45 -8.83
C ASP A 199 3.53 11.24 -10.16
N ARG A 200 2.65 10.82 -11.06
CA ARG A 200 2.42 11.44 -12.36
C ARG A 200 0.93 11.40 -12.71
N ILE A 201 0.23 12.50 -12.45
CA ILE A 201 -1.21 12.61 -12.63
C ILE A 201 -1.48 13.01 -14.08
N ASP A 202 -2.30 12.24 -14.80
CA ASP A 202 -2.79 12.63 -16.11
C ASP A 202 -3.95 13.61 -15.97
N ILE A 203 -3.82 14.78 -16.59
CA ILE A 203 -4.81 15.86 -16.45
C ILE A 203 -6.05 15.60 -17.31
N GLY A 204 -5.90 14.91 -18.44
CA GLY A 204 -7.04 14.54 -19.27
C GLY A 204 -7.94 13.57 -18.53
N GLU A 205 -7.35 12.53 -17.94
CA GLU A 205 -8.12 11.57 -17.14
C GLU A 205 -8.73 12.26 -15.90
N TRP A 206 -8.01 13.18 -15.24
CA TRP A 206 -8.55 13.94 -14.10
C TRP A 206 -9.73 14.85 -14.48
N ILE A 207 -9.62 15.64 -15.53
CA ILE A 207 -10.72 16.51 -15.95
C ILE A 207 -11.93 15.69 -16.37
N SER A 208 -11.73 14.58 -17.09
CA SER A 208 -12.83 13.70 -17.49
C SER A 208 -13.59 13.12 -16.28
N SER A 209 -12.89 12.80 -15.18
CA SER A 209 -13.53 12.30 -13.96
C SER A 209 -14.39 13.38 -13.29
N ILE A 210 -13.93 14.65 -13.31
CA ILE A 210 -14.68 15.80 -12.79
C ILE A 210 -15.97 16.02 -13.58
N GLU A 211 -15.87 16.07 -14.91
CA GLU A 211 -17.01 16.38 -15.77
C GLU A 211 -18.07 15.28 -15.75
N SER A 212 -17.66 14.01 -15.63
CA SER A 212 -18.58 12.88 -15.48
C SER A 212 -19.47 12.96 -14.22
N GLY A 213 -19.06 13.73 -13.19
CA GLY A 213 -19.79 13.93 -11.95
C GLY A 213 -20.76 15.12 -11.94
N LEU A 214 -20.73 15.96 -12.98
CA LEU A 214 -21.52 17.19 -13.09
C LEU A 214 -22.63 17.01 -14.14
N SER A 215 -23.65 16.22 -13.83
CA SER A 215 -24.85 16.13 -14.68
C SER A 215 -25.72 17.38 -14.51
N ASN A 216 -25.62 18.35 -15.42
CA ASN A 216 -26.51 19.50 -15.42
C ASN A 216 -27.60 19.33 -16.49
N GLU A 217 -28.80 18.96 -16.04
CA GLU A 217 -30.01 19.16 -16.85
C GLU A 217 -30.28 20.67 -16.97
N GLY A 218 -30.21 21.20 -18.20
CA GLY A 218 -30.71 22.55 -18.53
C GLY A 218 -29.69 23.67 -18.71
N PHE A 219 -28.38 23.40 -18.65
CA PHE A 219 -27.33 24.37 -19.02
C PHE A 219 -26.75 24.08 -20.41
N ALA A 220 -26.22 25.11 -21.07
CA ALA A 220 -25.46 24.96 -22.31
C ALA A 220 -24.35 23.89 -22.13
N SER A 221 -24.18 22.99 -23.10
CA SER A 221 -23.21 21.90 -22.99
C SER A 221 -21.79 22.45 -22.95
N SER A 222 -21.18 22.47 -21.76
CA SER A 222 -19.79 22.85 -21.56
C SER A 222 -18.96 21.61 -21.25
N TYR A 223 -17.83 21.45 -21.91
CA TYR A 223 -16.86 20.40 -21.60
C TYR A 223 -15.44 20.89 -21.82
N THR A 224 -14.49 20.19 -21.21
CA THR A 224 -13.09 20.58 -21.13
C THR A 224 -12.25 19.40 -21.59
N GLU A 225 -11.52 19.60 -22.68
CA GLU A 225 -10.52 18.62 -23.12
C GLU A 225 -9.18 19.01 -22.51
N ALA A 226 -8.52 18.08 -21.83
CA ALA A 226 -7.13 18.26 -21.44
C ALA A 226 -6.24 17.11 -21.85
N GLU A 227 -4.98 17.46 -22.11
CA GLU A 227 -3.92 16.51 -22.43
C GLU A 227 -2.66 16.90 -21.68
N GLY A 228 -1.99 15.93 -21.06
CA GLY A 228 -0.71 16.12 -20.40
C GLY A 228 -0.73 15.68 -18.95
N HIS A 229 0.26 16.11 -18.19
CA HIS A 229 0.48 15.58 -16.85
C HIS A 229 1.06 16.60 -15.87
N ILE A 230 0.78 16.38 -14.60
CA ILE A 230 1.54 16.92 -13.48
C ILE A 230 2.39 15.78 -12.91
N GLN A 231 3.70 15.98 -12.83
CA GLN A 231 4.63 15.00 -12.29
C GLN A 231 5.37 15.56 -11.07
N THR A 232 5.15 14.93 -9.93
CA THR A 232 5.84 15.21 -8.68
C THR A 232 6.98 14.21 -8.50
N TYR A 233 8.19 14.67 -8.24
CA TYR A 233 9.34 13.80 -7.93
C TYR A 233 10.02 14.28 -6.66
N VAL A 234 10.23 13.39 -5.70
CA VAL A 234 10.95 13.64 -4.45
C VAL A 234 11.98 12.54 -4.21
N GLY A 235 13.25 12.91 -4.03
CA GLY A 235 14.32 12.00 -3.65
C GLY A 235 14.47 11.94 -2.14
N TYR A 236 14.35 10.74 -1.57
CA TYR A 236 14.54 10.48 -0.14
C TYR A 236 15.77 9.62 0.10
N LEU A 237 16.44 9.87 1.24
CA LEU A 237 17.36 8.91 1.85
C LEU A 237 16.58 8.11 2.91
N GLU A 238 16.35 6.84 2.64
CA GLU A 238 15.50 5.94 3.42
C GLU A 238 16.33 4.89 4.17
N CYS A 239 16.02 4.71 5.45
CA CYS A 239 16.58 3.71 6.34
C CYS A 239 15.45 2.84 6.90
N PRO A 240 15.18 1.67 6.28
CA PRO A 240 14.25 0.71 6.81
C PRO A 240 14.93 -0.21 7.84
N ILE A 241 14.14 -0.70 8.80
CA ILE A 241 14.57 -1.70 9.78
C ILE A 241 13.48 -2.76 9.81
N TYR A 242 13.75 -3.96 9.30
CA TYR A 242 12.77 -5.04 9.32
C TYR A 242 13.35 -6.35 9.85
N PRO A 243 12.74 -6.97 10.89
CA PRO A 243 12.96 -8.39 11.18
C PRO A 243 12.53 -9.25 9.99
N VAL A 244 13.34 -10.25 9.66
CA VAL A 244 13.17 -11.16 8.53
C VAL A 244 13.19 -12.60 8.99
N LEU A 245 12.16 -13.34 8.62
CA LEU A 245 12.09 -14.78 8.71
C LEU A 245 12.77 -15.39 7.47
N ASN A 246 13.81 -16.18 7.69
CA ASN A 246 14.45 -16.98 6.66
C ASN A 246 13.72 -18.35 6.60
N LEU A 247 13.04 -18.61 5.49
CA LEU A 247 12.28 -19.82 5.21
C LEU A 247 13.09 -20.80 4.35
N SER A 248 12.55 -22.00 4.13
CA SER A 248 13.14 -23.00 3.23
C SER A 248 13.28 -22.47 1.81
N ALA A 249 14.20 -23.07 1.03
CA ALA A 249 14.48 -22.69 -0.36
C ALA A 249 14.95 -21.22 -0.55
N GLY A 250 15.43 -20.57 0.51
CA GLY A 250 15.99 -19.22 0.44
C GLY A 250 14.94 -18.10 0.48
N PHE A 251 13.65 -18.43 0.63
CA PHE A 251 12.61 -17.42 0.80
C PHE A 251 12.82 -16.63 2.10
N GLN A 252 12.52 -15.34 2.04
CA GLN A 252 12.62 -14.41 3.14
C GLN A 252 11.34 -13.60 3.24
N LEU A 253 10.80 -13.43 4.44
CA LEU A 253 9.62 -12.61 4.69
C LEU A 253 9.90 -11.68 5.87
N GLY A 254 9.66 -10.39 5.70
CA GLY A 254 9.88 -9.41 6.75
C GLY A 254 8.88 -8.27 6.68
N ALA A 255 8.79 -7.53 7.76
CA ALA A 255 8.07 -6.27 7.81
C ALA A 255 8.64 -5.42 8.94
N GLY A 256 8.60 -4.10 8.80
CA GLY A 256 9.08 -3.20 9.84
C GLY A 256 8.93 -1.73 9.49
N PRO A 257 9.36 -0.83 10.40
CA PRO A 257 9.33 0.59 10.13
C PRO A 257 10.42 1.03 9.14
N TYR A 258 10.21 2.19 8.52
CA TYR A 258 11.28 2.95 7.90
C TYR A 258 11.22 4.42 8.31
N LEU A 259 12.38 5.06 8.25
CA LEU A 259 12.55 6.50 8.37
C LEU A 259 13.25 7.01 7.11
N ALA A 260 12.80 8.15 6.60
CA ALA A 260 13.32 8.76 5.41
C ALA A 260 13.50 10.27 5.57
N ILE A 261 14.53 10.81 4.92
CA ILE A 261 14.84 12.25 4.91
C ILE A 261 14.85 12.75 3.47
N GLY A 262 14.04 13.76 3.20
CA GLY A 262 13.95 14.42 1.90
C GLY A 262 15.24 15.15 1.55
N LEU A 263 15.78 14.84 0.38
CA LEU A 263 17.03 15.41 -0.15
C LEU A 263 16.75 16.53 -1.14
N HIS A 264 15.88 16.26 -2.10
CA HIS A 264 15.48 17.19 -3.14
C HIS A 264 14.11 16.81 -3.70
N GLY A 265 13.44 17.75 -4.36
CA GLY A 265 12.26 17.45 -5.13
C GLY A 265 11.96 18.51 -6.17
N LYS A 266 11.15 18.13 -7.15
CA LYS A 266 10.67 19.00 -8.22
C LYS A 266 9.29 18.54 -8.64
N GLU A 267 8.48 19.48 -9.04
CA GLU A 267 7.22 19.23 -9.72
C GLU A 267 7.27 19.84 -11.11
N LYS A 268 6.76 19.11 -12.09
CA LYS A 268 6.64 19.57 -13.47
C LYS A 268 5.21 19.48 -13.92
N SER A 269 4.66 20.58 -14.39
CA SER A 269 3.31 20.67 -14.94
C SER A 269 3.44 20.90 -16.43
N LYS A 270 3.03 19.92 -17.24
CA LYS A 270 3.01 20.02 -18.70
C LYS A 270 1.68 19.54 -19.22
N TYR A 271 0.75 20.46 -19.40
CA TYR A 271 -0.60 20.15 -19.90
C TYR A 271 -1.18 21.27 -20.75
N LYS A 272 -2.15 20.91 -21.57
CA LYS A 272 -2.97 21.80 -22.38
C LYS A 272 -4.43 21.56 -22.04
N THR A 273 -5.19 22.63 -21.91
CA THR A 273 -6.63 22.59 -21.61
C THR A 273 -7.38 23.38 -22.67
N SER A 274 -8.44 22.82 -23.23
CA SER A 274 -9.32 23.47 -24.21
C SER A 274 -10.75 23.48 -23.66
N TYR A 275 -11.34 24.67 -23.58
CA TYR A 275 -12.67 24.87 -23.02
C TYR A 275 -13.69 25.03 -24.14
N PHE A 276 -14.75 24.23 -24.12
CA PHE A 276 -15.81 24.24 -25.12
C PHE A 276 -17.15 24.60 -24.49
N VAL A 277 -17.97 25.38 -25.21
CA VAL A 277 -19.38 25.65 -24.88
C VAL A 277 -20.21 25.52 -26.16
N GLU A 278 -21.22 24.66 -26.11
CA GLU A 278 -22.06 24.30 -27.26
C GLU A 278 -21.23 23.81 -28.47
N GLY A 279 -20.10 23.12 -28.19
CA GLY A 279 -19.15 22.65 -29.20
C GLY A 279 -18.25 23.74 -29.79
N ASN A 280 -18.40 25.00 -29.38
CA ASN A 280 -17.52 26.10 -29.79
C ASN A 280 -16.35 26.25 -28.80
N LEU A 281 -15.14 26.36 -29.34
CA LEU A 281 -13.95 26.61 -28.54
C LEU A 281 -13.99 28.03 -27.95
N LEU A 282 -14.04 28.14 -26.62
CA LEU A 282 -13.98 29.42 -25.90
C LEU A 282 -12.55 29.87 -25.62
N GLY A 283 -11.64 28.92 -25.38
CA GLY A 283 -10.27 29.27 -25.02
C GLY A 283 -9.38 28.05 -24.88
N ARG A 284 -8.07 28.32 -24.86
CA ARG A 284 -7.03 27.33 -24.57
C ARG A 284 -6.06 27.87 -23.54
N GLU A 285 -5.60 26.98 -22.69
CA GLU A 285 -4.53 27.23 -21.72
C GLU A 285 -3.42 26.21 -21.96
N GLU A 286 -2.17 26.67 -21.98
CA GLU A 286 -1.00 25.80 -22.05
C GLU A 286 -0.10 26.10 -20.86
N VAL A 287 0.17 25.07 -20.06
CA VAL A 287 1.03 25.14 -18.88
C VAL A 287 2.26 24.30 -19.14
N ASN A 288 3.42 24.94 -18.98
CA ASN A 288 4.73 24.30 -19.00
C ASN A 288 5.58 24.95 -17.91
N ASP A 289 5.38 24.50 -16.67
CA ASP A 289 6.00 25.05 -15.47
C ASP A 289 6.78 23.97 -14.71
N SER A 290 7.78 24.42 -13.95
CA SER A 290 8.61 23.56 -13.11
C SER A 290 8.87 24.24 -11.78
N ARG A 291 8.27 23.70 -10.72
CA ARG A 291 8.41 24.21 -9.35
C ARG A 291 9.42 23.38 -8.57
N LYS A 292 10.27 24.04 -7.78
CA LYS A 292 11.16 23.34 -6.84
C LYS A 292 10.36 22.95 -5.61
N ILE A 293 10.61 21.73 -5.11
CA ILE A 293 10.07 21.31 -3.82
C ILE A 293 11.09 21.66 -2.75
N GLN A 294 10.67 22.51 -1.82
CA GLN A 294 11.41 22.82 -0.61
C GLN A 294 10.86 22.03 0.57
N PHE A 295 11.69 21.82 1.58
CA PHE A 295 11.29 21.05 2.75
C PHE A 295 11.07 21.96 3.96
N ALA A 296 9.84 21.96 4.46
CA ALA A 296 9.43 22.68 5.66
C ALA A 296 8.37 21.85 6.40
N ASP A 297 8.34 21.93 7.73
CA ASP A 297 7.29 21.27 8.52
C ASP A 297 6.05 22.15 8.67
N VAL A 298 6.24 23.48 8.66
CA VAL A 298 5.18 24.48 8.83
C VAL A 298 5.45 25.69 7.94
N ILE A 299 4.44 26.18 7.22
CA ILE A 299 4.54 27.34 6.32
C ILE A 299 3.47 28.41 6.62
N ALA A 300 3.75 29.66 6.24
CA ALA A 300 2.78 30.77 6.26
C ALA A 300 2.16 30.94 4.86
N LEU A 301 0.89 31.36 4.76
CA LEU A 301 0.18 31.49 3.46
C LEU A 301 0.77 32.56 2.52
N GLU A 302 1.71 33.38 2.97
CA GLU A 302 2.37 34.40 2.16
C GLU A 302 3.44 33.85 1.19
N ASP A 303 3.58 32.53 1.14
CA ASP A 303 4.64 31.90 0.36
C ASP A 303 4.38 31.95 -1.15
N ASN A 304 5.43 32.29 -1.89
CA ASN A 304 5.32 32.70 -3.29
C ASN A 304 4.90 31.52 -4.20
N SER A 305 4.12 31.81 -5.25
CA SER A 305 3.52 30.83 -6.19
C SER A 305 4.50 29.87 -6.90
N THR A 306 5.81 30.13 -6.85
CA THR A 306 6.87 29.36 -7.54
C THR A 306 7.44 28.20 -6.72
N THR A 307 7.11 28.07 -5.43
CA THR A 307 7.67 27.03 -4.56
C THR A 307 6.57 26.12 -4.01
N ARG A 308 6.81 24.80 -4.08
CA ARG A 308 5.97 23.80 -3.40
C ARG A 308 6.70 23.30 -2.15
N TYR A 309 5.98 23.10 -1.05
CA TYR A 309 6.57 22.69 0.23
C TYR A 309 6.13 21.30 0.64
N PHE A 310 7.09 20.47 1.03
CA PHE A 310 6.89 19.11 1.54
C PHE A 310 7.54 18.97 2.92
N ARG A 311 7.07 18.03 3.74
CA ARG A 311 7.75 17.69 4.99
C ARG A 311 9.08 17.00 4.70
N ARG A 312 10.09 17.35 5.49
CA ARG A 312 11.45 16.79 5.32
C ARG A 312 11.51 15.33 5.75
N ILE A 313 10.86 15.02 6.86
CA ILE A 313 10.87 13.69 7.46
C ILE A 313 9.66 12.93 6.94
N ASP A 314 9.91 11.71 6.51
CA ASP A 314 8.90 10.75 6.09
C ASP A 314 9.14 9.44 6.85
N TYR A 315 8.07 8.82 7.33
CA TYR A 315 8.16 7.56 8.06
C TYR A 315 6.93 6.71 7.80
N GLY A 316 7.12 5.41 7.94
CA GLY A 316 6.02 4.49 7.76
C GLY A 316 6.43 3.05 7.94
N VAL A 317 5.71 2.17 7.26
CA VAL A 317 5.90 0.72 7.33
C VAL A 317 6.29 0.16 5.98
N VAL A 318 7.11 -0.87 5.99
CA VAL A 318 7.53 -1.61 4.80
C VAL A 318 7.32 -3.10 5.01
N GLY A 319 6.69 -3.76 4.05
CA GLY A 319 6.67 -5.20 3.88
C GLY A 319 7.80 -5.64 2.95
N TYR A 320 8.38 -6.80 3.21
CA TYR A 320 9.55 -7.34 2.51
C TYR A 320 9.31 -8.81 2.15
N LEU A 321 9.49 -9.14 0.87
CA LEU A 321 9.55 -10.50 0.36
C LEU A 321 10.84 -10.67 -0.42
N GLY A 322 11.70 -11.61 0.00
CA GLY A 322 13.00 -11.85 -0.63
C GLY A 322 13.18 -13.30 -1.05
N ILE A 323 14.04 -13.52 -2.04
CA ILE A 323 14.63 -14.81 -2.38
C ILE A 323 16.13 -14.65 -2.32
N ARG A 324 16.74 -15.25 -1.30
CA ARG A 324 18.17 -15.21 -1.05
C ARG A 324 18.85 -16.47 -1.56
N THR A 325 19.85 -16.26 -2.42
CA THR A 325 20.81 -17.28 -2.82
C THR A 325 22.05 -17.19 -1.92
N ARG A 326 23.21 -17.69 -2.37
CA ARG A 326 24.46 -17.63 -1.59
C ARG A 326 24.94 -16.19 -1.38
N LYS A 327 25.07 -15.40 -2.45
CA LYS A 327 25.62 -14.03 -2.41
C LYS A 327 24.64 -12.96 -2.86
N MET A 328 23.47 -13.34 -3.35
CA MET A 328 22.52 -12.41 -3.94
C MET A 328 21.15 -12.53 -3.30
N THR A 329 20.38 -11.45 -3.33
CA THR A 329 18.98 -11.45 -2.95
C THR A 329 18.19 -10.62 -3.94
N VAL A 330 17.12 -11.22 -4.48
CA VAL A 330 16.08 -10.48 -5.19
C VAL A 330 14.96 -10.25 -4.18
N ALA A 331 14.52 -9.01 -4.03
CA ALA A 331 13.48 -8.66 -3.07
C ALA A 331 12.43 -7.75 -3.68
N TRP A 332 11.21 -7.89 -3.18
CA TRP A 332 10.10 -6.99 -3.41
C TRP A 332 9.74 -6.33 -2.08
N THR A 333 9.60 -5.02 -2.10
CA THR A 333 9.17 -4.25 -0.93
C THR A 333 7.92 -3.46 -1.24
N VAL A 334 6.97 -3.41 -0.31
CA VAL A 334 5.81 -2.51 -0.37
C VAL A 334 5.87 -1.60 0.84
N SER A 335 5.99 -0.30 0.62
CA SER A 335 6.09 0.72 1.66
C SER A 335 4.87 1.63 1.66
N TYR A 336 4.33 1.90 2.85
CA TYR A 336 3.23 2.84 3.07
C TYR A 336 3.69 3.96 4.01
N GLY A 337 3.53 5.20 3.59
CA GLY A 337 3.79 6.41 4.39
C GLY A 337 2.69 6.65 5.41
N LEU A 338 3.08 6.74 6.68
CA LEU A 338 2.18 7.14 7.77
C LEU A 338 2.12 8.66 7.90
N GLN A 339 3.16 9.35 7.43
CA GLN A 339 3.25 10.80 7.46
C GLN A 339 2.67 11.42 6.17
N GLN A 340 1.93 12.51 6.34
CA GLN A 340 1.49 13.35 5.23
C GLN A 340 2.68 14.13 4.63
N TRP A 341 2.73 14.25 3.30
CA TRP A 341 3.74 15.03 2.58
C TRP A 341 3.59 16.53 2.74
N GLU A 342 2.39 17.09 2.77
CA GLU A 342 2.21 18.54 2.94
C GLU A 342 2.57 19.02 4.36
N PRO A 343 3.16 20.22 4.49
CA PRO A 343 3.38 20.88 5.77
C PRO A 343 2.08 21.38 6.40
N GLU A 344 2.16 21.71 7.68
CA GLU A 344 1.07 22.40 8.38
C GLU A 344 0.98 23.89 7.96
N LEU A 345 -0.25 24.40 7.83
CA LEU A 345 -0.53 25.80 7.49
C LEU A 345 -0.85 26.60 8.76
N LYS A 346 -0.10 27.68 9.01
CA LYS A 346 -0.20 28.45 10.27
C LYS A 346 -1.41 29.39 10.42
N LEU A 347 -2.12 29.73 9.34
CA LEU A 347 -3.06 30.86 9.37
C LEU A 347 -4.50 30.55 9.77
N PHE A 348 -4.87 29.28 9.89
CA PHE A 348 -6.16 28.88 10.45
C PHE A 348 -5.91 27.76 11.44
N ALA A 349 -5.86 28.08 12.74
CA ALA A 349 -5.70 27.12 13.83
C ALA A 349 -6.81 26.03 13.89
N SER A 350 -7.73 26.00 12.92
CA SER A 350 -8.87 25.08 12.83
C SER A 350 -9.08 24.47 11.43
N GLN A 351 -8.28 24.79 10.41
CA GLN A 351 -8.43 24.15 9.09
C GLN A 351 -7.18 23.35 8.72
N LYS A 352 -7.36 22.03 8.59
CA LYS A 352 -6.34 21.14 8.03
C LYS A 352 -6.20 21.39 6.52
N ALA A 353 -5.07 20.99 5.94
CA ALA A 353 -4.86 21.07 4.49
C ALA A 353 -6.06 20.41 3.75
N PRO A 354 -6.52 21.01 2.63
CA PRO A 354 -7.67 20.50 1.87
C PRO A 354 -7.39 19.13 1.23
N THR A 355 -6.13 18.71 1.19
CA THR A 355 -5.73 17.40 0.71
C THR A 355 -4.75 16.77 1.70
N GLU A 356 -5.00 15.53 2.12
CA GLU A 356 -3.97 14.72 2.79
C GLU A 356 -3.29 13.82 1.77
N THR A 357 -1.99 14.02 1.56
CA THR A 357 -1.20 13.15 0.68
C THR A 357 -0.29 12.26 1.47
N ARG A 358 -0.53 10.95 1.37
CA ARG A 358 0.41 9.91 1.81
C ARG A 358 1.04 9.27 0.58
N HIS A 359 2.02 8.40 0.77
CA HIS A 359 2.61 7.69 -0.35
C HIS A 359 2.52 6.19 -0.18
N LEU A 360 2.40 5.52 -1.31
CA LEU A 360 2.53 4.08 -1.45
C LEU A 360 3.62 3.82 -2.48
N SER A 361 4.54 2.91 -2.19
CA SER A 361 5.57 2.55 -3.14
C SER A 361 5.89 1.07 -3.11
N GLY A 362 6.01 0.47 -4.29
CA GLY A 362 6.54 -0.88 -4.49
C GLY A 362 7.94 -0.80 -5.11
N ALA A 363 8.90 -1.59 -4.64
CA ALA A 363 10.20 -1.71 -5.30
C ALA A 363 10.61 -3.14 -5.52
N MET A 364 11.32 -3.36 -6.62
CA MET A 364 12.10 -4.57 -6.88
C MET A 364 13.58 -4.23 -6.69
N LEU A 365 14.25 -5.00 -5.84
CA LEU A 365 15.61 -4.76 -5.39
C LEU A 365 16.48 -5.97 -5.71
N LEU A 366 17.70 -5.71 -6.15
CA LEU A 366 18.77 -6.69 -6.29
C LEU A 366 19.92 -6.31 -5.37
N THR A 367 20.21 -7.18 -4.40
CA THR A 367 21.32 -7.01 -3.46
C THR A 367 22.41 -8.02 -3.75
N TYR A 368 23.67 -7.56 -3.79
CA TYR A 368 24.85 -8.41 -3.78
C TYR A 368 25.59 -8.23 -2.45
N TYR A 369 25.75 -9.32 -1.70
CA TYR A 369 26.41 -9.34 -0.40
C TYR A 369 27.88 -9.73 -0.52
N PHE A 370 28.71 -9.00 0.23
CA PHE A 370 30.10 -9.33 0.47
C PHE A 370 30.19 -10.21 1.72
N GLU A 371 31.00 -11.27 1.65
CA GLU A 371 31.37 -12.07 2.82
C GLU A 371 32.45 -11.26 3.58
N LEU A 372 32.18 -10.94 4.83
CA LEU A 372 33.12 -10.25 5.74
C LEU A 372 33.93 -11.26 6.56
#